data_AF-A0A837DSA3-F1
#
_entry.id   AF-A0A837DSA3-F1
#
_cell.length_a   1.000
_cell.length_b   1.000
_cell.length_c   1.000
_cell.angle_alpha   90.00
_cell.angle_beta   90.00
_cell.angle_gamma   90.00
#
_symmetry.space_group_name_H-M   'P 1'
#
loop_
_entity.id
_entity.type
_entity.pdbx_description
1 polymer ?
#
loop_
_entity_poly.entity_id
_entity_poly.type
_entity_poly.pdbx_seq_one_letter_code
_entity_poly.pdbx_strand_id
1 'polypeptide(L)'
;MLNAYASYVLGLGEAAIKDDCILASQWYRKIERALQLIDQGVNPLIIVSIMEIQLLELFGVAPEWRFCAVCGNQRSSFDYSESYGGILCKNHWHLDQNRLHLDEKTMYFLRYLSDIDLDVLKSVSLSEKTSIKIKRALDVIYDDQVGLYVPARKFLNEMTSFDFAFEKGLDKTE
;
A
#
# COMPACT_ATOMS: atom_id res chain seq x y z
N MET A 1 17.95 -1.53 8.75
CA MET A 1 16.92 -1.65 7.70
C MET A 1 15.61 -0.96 8.10
N LEU A 2 15.11 -1.16 9.33
CA LEU A 2 13.89 -0.51 9.84
C LEU A 2 13.90 1.02 9.71
N ASN A 3 15.06 1.67 9.92
CA ASN A 3 15.21 3.13 9.73
C ASN A 3 14.80 3.61 8.33
N ALA A 4 15.01 2.81 7.28
CA ALA A 4 14.64 3.18 5.91
C ALA A 4 13.12 3.27 5.76
N TYR A 5 12.39 2.29 6.31
CA TYR A 5 10.94 2.27 6.32
C TYR A 5 10.36 3.41 7.16
N ALA A 6 10.95 3.67 8.34
CA ALA A 6 10.59 4.81 9.18
C ALA A 6 10.78 6.16 8.45
N SER A 7 11.94 6.36 7.82
CA SER A 7 12.22 7.57 7.02
C SER A 7 11.27 7.71 5.84
N TYR A 8 10.86 6.61 5.21
CA TYR A 8 9.88 6.65 4.13
C TYR A 8 8.48 7.03 4.64
N VAL A 9 8.00 6.43 5.73
CA VAL A 9 6.71 6.80 6.33
C VAL A 9 6.68 8.28 6.71
N LEU A 10 7.75 8.78 7.31
CA LEU A 10 7.88 10.20 7.67
C LEU A 10 7.89 11.10 6.43
N GLY A 11 8.72 10.78 5.42
CA GLY A 11 8.80 11.58 4.19
C GLY A 11 7.51 11.56 3.37
N LEU A 12 6.80 10.43 3.37
CA LEU A 12 5.48 10.30 2.73
C LEU A 12 4.44 11.15 3.48
N GLY A 13 4.43 11.10 4.82
CA GLY A 13 3.57 11.95 5.65
C GLY A 13 3.86 13.43 5.46
N GLU A 14 5.13 13.83 5.44
CA GLU A 14 5.55 15.21 5.18
C GLU A 14 5.07 15.70 3.81
N ALA A 15 5.23 14.89 2.76
CA ALA A 15 4.79 15.23 1.41
C ALA A 15 3.25 15.34 1.29
N ALA A 16 2.51 14.49 2.01
CA ALA A 16 1.05 14.45 2.00
C ALA A 16 0.43 15.60 2.79
N ILE A 17 0.91 15.83 4.01
CA ILE A 17 0.36 16.77 4.98
C ILE A 17 0.83 18.20 4.68
N LYS A 18 2.06 18.36 4.20
CA LYS A 18 2.72 19.67 3.99
C LYS A 18 2.65 20.53 5.26
N ASP A 19 2.38 21.82 5.13
CA ASP A 19 2.29 22.78 6.24
C ASP A 19 0.88 22.88 6.86
N ASP A 20 -0.01 21.91 6.63
CA ASP A 20 -1.37 21.91 7.21
C ASP A 20 -1.34 21.41 8.66
N CYS A 21 -1.51 22.33 9.61
CA CYS A 21 -1.47 22.02 11.03
C CYS A 21 -2.66 21.17 11.53
N ILE A 22 -3.81 21.22 10.85
CA ILE A 22 -4.99 20.44 11.19
C ILE A 22 -4.75 18.99 10.77
N LEU A 23 -4.32 18.78 9.53
CA LEU A 23 -3.96 17.44 9.02
C LEU A 23 -2.81 16.83 9.81
N ALA A 24 -1.78 17.62 10.16
CA ALA A 24 -0.67 17.17 10.99
C ALA A 24 -1.15 16.61 12.34
N SER A 25 -2.08 17.31 13.00
CA SER A 25 -2.66 16.85 14.26
C SER A 25 -3.46 15.54 14.10
N GLN A 26 -4.24 15.41 13.02
CA GLN A 26 -5.04 14.21 12.73
C GLN A 26 -4.16 12.98 12.45
N TRP A 27 -3.07 13.17 11.71
CA TRP A 27 -2.22 12.07 11.25
C TRP A 27 -1.07 11.75 12.20
N TYR A 28 -0.71 12.66 13.12
CA TYR A 28 0.40 12.46 14.06
C TYR A 28 0.34 11.11 14.77
N ARG A 29 -0.79 10.78 15.41
CA ARG A 29 -0.95 9.53 16.15
C ARG A 29 -0.78 8.31 15.24
N LYS A 30 -1.26 8.39 14.01
CA LYS A 30 -1.21 7.29 13.04
C LYS A 30 0.21 7.05 12.54
N ILE A 31 0.95 8.12 12.24
CA ILE A 31 2.37 8.07 11.87
C ILE A 31 3.20 7.54 13.05
N GLU A 32 2.99 8.08 14.26
CA GLU A 32 3.66 7.60 15.48
C GLU A 32 3.41 6.10 15.70
N ARG A 33 2.15 5.66 15.56
CA ARG A 33 1.78 4.25 15.71
C ARG A 33 2.44 3.37 14.64
N ALA A 34 2.50 3.83 13.40
CA ALA A 34 3.21 3.12 12.32
C ALA A 34 4.69 2.91 12.67
N LEU A 35 5.37 3.95 13.18
CA LEU A 35 6.76 3.87 13.59
C LEU A 35 6.97 2.90 14.76
N GLN A 36 6.09 2.94 15.76
CA GLN A 36 6.14 2.00 16.89
C GLN A 36 5.95 0.55 16.44
N LEU A 37 5.04 0.28 15.51
CA LEU A 37 4.81 -1.07 14.98
C LEU A 37 6.02 -1.59 14.21
N ILE A 38 6.67 -0.73 13.43
CA ILE A 38 7.93 -1.05 12.74
C ILE A 38 9.02 -1.41 13.75
N ASP A 39 9.16 -0.63 14.83
CA ASP A 39 10.14 -0.88 15.90
C ASP A 39 9.84 -2.17 16.70
N GLN A 40 8.55 -2.49 16.89
CA GLN A 40 8.07 -3.72 17.51
C GLN A 40 8.24 -4.97 16.65
N GLY A 41 8.77 -4.83 15.42
CA GLY A 41 9.05 -5.95 14.52
C GLY A 41 7.83 -6.43 13.71
N VAL A 42 6.74 -5.66 13.67
CA VAL A 42 5.67 -5.91 12.70
C VAL A 42 6.24 -5.67 11.30
N ASN A 43 5.85 -6.51 10.34
CA ASN A 43 6.42 -6.47 8.99
C ASN A 43 6.32 -5.04 8.42
N PRO A 44 7.45 -4.34 8.21
CA PRO A 44 7.45 -2.93 7.86
C PRO A 44 6.89 -2.67 6.46
N LEU A 45 6.93 -3.66 5.56
CA LEU A 45 6.32 -3.55 4.23
C LEU A 45 4.79 -3.47 4.33
N ILE A 46 4.17 -4.15 5.29
CA ILE A 46 2.73 -4.06 5.55
C ILE A 46 2.39 -2.68 6.10
N ILE A 47 3.17 -2.21 7.08
CA ILE A 47 2.96 -0.88 7.68
C ILE A 47 3.07 0.22 6.61
N VAL A 48 4.11 0.17 5.78
CA VAL A 48 4.27 1.09 4.66
C VAL A 48 3.10 0.99 3.68
N SER A 49 2.65 -0.22 3.32
CA SER A 49 1.51 -0.39 2.42
C SER A 49 0.22 0.23 2.98
N ILE A 50 -0.03 0.12 4.30
CA ILE A 50 -1.18 0.76 4.97
C ILE A 50 -1.07 2.28 4.85
N MET A 51 0.10 2.84 5.19
CA MET A 51 0.34 4.28 5.11
C MET A 51 0.20 4.79 3.68
N GLU A 52 0.75 4.08 2.70
CA GLU A 52 0.63 4.40 1.28
C GLU A 52 -0.82 4.45 0.82
N ILE A 53 -1.61 3.39 1.06
CA ILE A 53 -3.01 3.34 0.62
C ILE A 53 -3.83 4.46 1.26
N GLN A 54 -3.65 4.67 2.56
CA GLN A 54 -4.50 5.59 3.31
C GLN A 54 -4.12 7.06 3.11
N LEU A 55 -2.87 7.35 2.75
CA LEU A 55 -2.43 8.71 2.41
C LEU A 55 -2.77 9.12 0.97
N LEU A 56 -3.16 8.19 0.09
CA LEU A 56 -3.55 8.50 -1.30
C LEU A 56 -4.59 9.63 -1.37
N GLU A 57 -5.55 9.66 -0.45
CA GLU A 57 -6.63 10.65 -0.45
C GLU A 57 -6.07 12.08 -0.24
N LEU A 58 -5.02 12.24 0.57
CA LEU A 58 -4.36 13.54 0.77
C LEU A 58 -3.63 14.01 -0.49
N PHE A 59 -3.30 13.10 -1.41
CA PHE A 59 -2.77 13.41 -2.73
C PHE A 59 -3.87 13.61 -3.79
N GLY A 60 -5.15 13.61 -3.41
CA GLY A 60 -6.28 13.76 -4.33
C GLY A 60 -6.67 12.45 -5.04
N VAL A 61 -6.12 11.32 -4.61
CA VAL A 61 -6.43 9.99 -5.15
C VAL A 61 -7.25 9.24 -4.11
N ALA A 62 -8.55 9.10 -4.32
CA ALA A 62 -9.45 8.45 -3.34
C ALA A 62 -10.15 7.23 -3.95
N PRO A 63 -9.46 6.07 -4.07
CA PRO A 63 -10.06 4.94 -4.74
C PRO A 63 -11.17 4.29 -3.92
N GLU A 64 -12.25 3.86 -4.57
CA GLU A 64 -13.29 3.06 -3.91
C GLU A 64 -12.84 1.59 -3.78
N TRP A 65 -12.50 1.19 -2.55
CA TRP A 65 -12.01 -0.15 -2.22
C TRP A 65 -13.11 -1.12 -1.77
N ARG A 66 -14.32 -0.66 -1.47
CA ARG A 66 -15.34 -1.49 -0.80
C ARG A 66 -16.26 -2.17 -1.79
N PHE A 67 -16.64 -1.49 -2.86
CA PHE A 67 -17.58 -1.99 -3.85
C PHE A 67 -17.18 -1.62 -5.28
N CYS A 68 -17.75 -2.33 -6.25
CA CYS A 68 -17.53 -2.00 -7.66
C CYS A 68 -17.95 -0.56 -7.96
N ALA A 69 -17.05 0.25 -8.51
CA ALA A 69 -17.29 1.65 -8.87
C ALA A 69 -18.43 1.85 -9.89
N VAL A 70 -18.81 0.78 -10.61
CA VAL A 70 -19.85 0.82 -11.65
C VAL A 70 -21.22 0.37 -11.14
N CYS A 71 -21.29 -0.73 -10.39
CA CYS A 71 -22.58 -1.32 -10.00
C CYS A 71 -22.79 -1.48 -8.49
N GLY A 72 -21.83 -1.10 -7.65
CA GLY A 72 -21.93 -1.23 -6.20
C GLY A 72 -21.85 -2.65 -5.66
N ASN A 73 -21.55 -3.66 -6.49
CA ASN A 73 -21.39 -5.04 -6.00
C ASN A 73 -20.24 -5.12 -4.98
N GLN A 74 -20.49 -5.72 -3.82
CA GLN A 74 -19.55 -5.92 -2.72
C GLN A 74 -18.98 -7.34 -2.62
N ARG A 75 -19.62 -8.31 -3.31
CA ARG A 75 -19.26 -9.74 -3.27
C ARG A 75 -18.99 -10.25 -4.68
N SER A 76 -17.74 -10.13 -5.11
CA SER A 76 -17.26 -10.61 -6.41
C SER A 76 -15.75 -10.83 -6.37
N SER A 77 -15.19 -11.39 -7.44
CA SER A 77 -13.79 -11.16 -7.77
C SER A 77 -13.65 -9.71 -8.23
N PHE A 78 -12.68 -9.00 -7.66
CA PHE A 78 -12.41 -7.61 -7.96
C PHE A 78 -11.03 -7.46 -8.57
N ASP A 79 -10.84 -6.35 -9.26
CA ASP A 79 -9.55 -5.88 -9.74
C ASP A 79 -9.54 -4.35 -9.70
N TYR A 80 -8.36 -3.74 -9.65
CA TYR A 80 -8.23 -2.29 -9.52
C TYR A 80 -8.17 -1.60 -10.88
N SER A 81 -8.95 -0.52 -11.04
CA SER A 81 -8.97 0.32 -12.24
C SER A 81 -8.72 1.77 -11.86
N GLU A 82 -7.62 2.32 -12.38
CA GLU A 82 -7.32 3.74 -12.26
C GLU A 82 -8.33 4.60 -13.01
N SER A 83 -8.76 4.13 -14.20
CA SER A 83 -9.72 4.84 -15.06
C SER A 83 -11.09 5.03 -14.40
N TYR A 84 -11.46 4.09 -13.52
CA TYR A 84 -12.72 4.15 -12.76
C TYR A 84 -12.53 4.60 -11.30
N GLY A 85 -11.30 4.96 -10.91
CA GLY A 85 -11.00 5.46 -9.56
C GLY A 85 -11.36 4.45 -8.45
N GLY A 86 -11.15 3.15 -8.67
CA GLY A 86 -11.53 2.13 -7.69
C GLY A 86 -11.60 0.72 -8.25
N ILE A 87 -12.27 -0.16 -7.53
CA ILE A 87 -12.35 -1.57 -7.92
C ILE A 87 -13.48 -1.83 -8.92
N LEU A 88 -13.23 -2.76 -9.85
CA LEU A 88 -14.22 -3.30 -10.78
C LEU A 88 -14.50 -4.76 -10.46
N CYS A 89 -15.78 -5.15 -10.41
CA CYS A 89 -16.13 -6.55 -10.31
C CYS A 89 -15.92 -7.26 -11.65
N LYS A 90 -15.83 -8.59 -11.61
CA LYS A 90 -15.64 -9.44 -12.80
C LYS A 90 -16.57 -9.12 -13.98
N ASN A 91 -17.81 -8.72 -13.70
CA ASN A 91 -18.79 -8.37 -14.74
C ASN A 91 -18.42 -7.07 -15.48
N HIS A 92 -17.63 -6.18 -14.87
CA HIS A 92 -17.24 -4.88 -15.41
C HIS A 92 -15.76 -4.78 -15.79
N TRP A 93 -14.98 -5.86 -15.65
CA TRP A 93 -13.58 -5.88 -16.10
C TRP A 93 -13.40 -5.53 -17.58
N HIS A 94 -14.39 -5.79 -18.43
CA HIS A 94 -14.34 -5.45 -19.85
C HIS A 94 -14.35 -3.93 -20.12
N LEU A 95 -14.77 -3.13 -19.14
CA LEU A 95 -14.79 -1.67 -19.23
C LEU A 95 -13.40 -1.04 -19.10
N ASP A 96 -12.46 -1.76 -18.48
CA ASP A 96 -11.06 -1.36 -18.39
C ASP A 96 -10.12 -2.53 -18.69
N GLN A 97 -9.53 -2.50 -19.88
CA GLN A 97 -8.55 -3.49 -20.32
C GLN A 97 -7.18 -3.29 -19.64
N ASN A 98 -6.91 -2.08 -19.13
CA ASN A 98 -5.66 -1.66 -18.50
C ASN A 98 -5.70 -1.70 -16.97
N ARG A 99 -6.76 -2.24 -16.36
CA ARG A 99 -6.82 -2.58 -14.93
C ARG A 99 -5.57 -3.36 -14.50
N LEU A 100 -5.26 -3.38 -13.20
CA LEU A 100 -3.98 -3.91 -12.73
C LEU A 100 -3.80 -5.44 -12.84
N HIS A 101 -4.84 -6.20 -13.19
CA HIS A 101 -4.84 -7.66 -13.35
C HIS A 101 -4.30 -8.39 -12.10
N LEU A 102 -4.73 -7.91 -10.93
CA LEU A 102 -4.30 -8.43 -9.64
C LEU A 102 -5.01 -9.75 -9.31
N ASP A 103 -4.30 -10.66 -8.62
CA ASP A 103 -4.94 -11.87 -8.10
C ASP A 103 -5.84 -11.57 -6.89
N GLU A 104 -6.79 -12.45 -6.64
CA GLU A 104 -7.81 -12.27 -5.60
C GLU A 104 -7.21 -12.07 -4.20
N LYS A 105 -6.08 -12.72 -3.88
CA LYS A 105 -5.41 -12.57 -2.59
C LYS A 105 -4.83 -11.17 -2.45
N THR A 106 -4.14 -10.69 -3.48
CA THR A 106 -3.61 -9.30 -3.50
C THR A 106 -4.74 -8.28 -3.35
N MET A 107 -5.84 -8.45 -4.09
CA MET A 107 -7.02 -7.57 -3.98
C MET A 107 -7.69 -7.62 -2.61
N TYR A 108 -7.79 -8.80 -2.00
CA TYR A 108 -8.31 -8.93 -0.64
C TYR A 108 -7.49 -8.09 0.35
N PHE A 109 -6.16 -8.18 0.27
CA PHE A 109 -5.30 -7.44 1.19
C PHE A 109 -5.28 -5.94 0.91
N LEU A 110 -5.27 -5.48 -0.35
CA LEU A 110 -5.39 -4.04 -0.63
C LEU A 110 -6.64 -3.44 0.02
N ARG A 111 -7.79 -4.12 -0.09
CA ARG A 111 -9.05 -3.70 0.53
C ARG A 111 -9.03 -3.78 2.06
N TYR A 112 -8.34 -4.76 2.62
CA TYR A 112 -8.18 -4.87 4.07
C TYR A 112 -7.28 -3.76 4.62
N LEU A 113 -6.15 -3.50 3.95
CA LEU A 113 -5.18 -2.49 4.36
C LEU A 113 -5.69 -1.06 4.15
N SER A 114 -6.63 -0.83 3.23
CA SER A 114 -7.24 0.48 3.05
C SER A 114 -8.07 0.94 4.26
N ASP A 115 -8.66 0.01 5.01
CA ASP A 115 -9.63 0.33 6.07
C ASP A 115 -9.11 0.01 7.49
N ILE A 116 -8.01 -0.74 7.60
CA ILE A 116 -7.51 -1.16 8.92
C ILE A 116 -6.99 0.01 9.76
N ASP A 117 -7.33 -0.03 11.05
CA ASP A 117 -6.71 0.78 12.09
C ASP A 117 -5.41 0.12 12.61
N LEU A 118 -4.33 0.89 12.66
CA LEU A 118 -3.03 0.44 13.17
C LEU A 118 -3.10 0.07 14.66
N ASP A 119 -4.03 0.61 15.44
CA ASP A 119 -4.17 0.29 16.86
C ASP A 119 -4.66 -1.15 17.10
N VAL A 120 -5.41 -1.73 16.16
CA VAL A 120 -5.89 -3.12 16.24
C VAL A 120 -5.02 -4.12 15.48
N LEU A 121 -3.99 -3.63 14.77
CA LEU A 121 -3.06 -4.46 14.02
C LEU A 121 -2.14 -5.25 14.97
N LYS A 122 -2.52 -6.48 15.31
CA LYS A 122 -1.72 -7.36 16.18
C LYS A 122 -0.65 -8.13 15.42
N SER A 123 -1.06 -8.84 14.37
CA SER A 123 -0.16 -9.54 13.47
C SER A 123 -0.88 -9.81 12.15
N VAL A 124 -0.25 -9.42 11.06
CA VAL A 124 -0.70 -9.79 9.70
C VAL A 124 0.40 -10.64 9.11
N SER A 125 0.12 -11.92 8.91
CA SER A 125 1.04 -12.83 8.22
C SER A 125 0.71 -12.81 6.73
N LEU A 126 1.57 -12.14 5.98
CA LEU A 126 1.54 -12.13 4.53
C LEU A 126 2.72 -12.93 4.00
N SER A 127 2.44 -13.81 3.03
CA SER A 127 3.50 -14.39 2.22
C SER A 127 4.23 -13.28 1.48
N GLU A 128 5.55 -13.35 1.46
CA GLU A 128 6.46 -12.45 0.74
C GLU A 128 5.94 -12.08 -0.67
N LYS A 129 5.57 -13.10 -1.46
CA LYS A 129 4.99 -12.95 -2.80
C LYS A 129 3.77 -12.03 -2.86
N THR A 130 2.90 -12.07 -1.85
CA THR A 130 1.71 -11.20 -1.80
C THR A 130 2.10 -9.78 -1.42
N SER A 131 3.01 -9.60 -0.45
CA SER A 131 3.52 -8.28 -0.09
C SER A 131 4.19 -7.57 -1.27
N ILE A 132 4.95 -8.31 -2.10
CA ILE A 132 5.54 -7.77 -3.34
C ILE A 132 4.48 -7.28 -4.32
N LYS A 133 3.41 -8.05 -4.51
CA LYS A 133 2.33 -7.67 -5.43
C LYS A 133 1.55 -6.46 -4.94
N ILE A 134 1.29 -6.38 -3.63
CA ILE A 134 0.69 -5.20 -2.99
C ILE A 134 1.57 -3.98 -3.24
N LYS A 135 2.86 -4.09 -2.90
CA LYS A 135 3.83 -3.02 -3.11
C LYS A 135 3.85 -2.55 -4.57
N ARG A 136 3.92 -3.49 -5.52
CA ARG A 136 3.92 -3.17 -6.95
C ARG A 136 2.63 -2.48 -7.40
N ALA A 137 1.48 -2.89 -6.88
CA ALA A 137 0.22 -2.23 -7.20
C ALA A 137 0.22 -0.78 -6.70
N LEU A 138 0.70 -0.54 -5.47
CA LEU A 138 0.83 0.81 -4.92
C LEU A 138 1.87 1.64 -5.64
N ASP A 139 2.98 1.04 -6.06
CA ASP A 139 3.99 1.74 -6.85
C ASP A 139 3.38 2.29 -8.14
N VAL A 140 2.59 1.48 -8.86
CA VAL A 140 1.88 1.91 -10.09
C VAL A 140 0.93 3.06 -9.78
N ILE A 141 0.08 2.92 -8.76
CA ILE A 141 -0.88 3.97 -8.38
C ILE A 141 -0.17 5.30 -8.03
N TYR A 142 0.93 5.23 -7.28
CA TYR A 142 1.71 6.41 -6.92
C TYR A 142 2.43 7.03 -8.12
N ASP A 143 2.97 6.22 -9.02
CA ASP A 143 3.67 6.71 -10.21
C ASP A 143 2.69 7.34 -11.20
N ASP A 144 1.53 6.73 -11.41
CA ASP A 144 0.57 7.13 -12.44
C ASP A 144 -0.37 8.25 -11.96
N GLN A 145 -0.77 8.26 -10.69
CA GLN A 145 -1.83 9.15 -10.18
C GLN A 145 -1.32 10.24 -9.23
N VAL A 146 -0.21 10.02 -8.52
CA VAL A 146 0.32 10.99 -7.53
C VAL A 146 1.49 11.78 -8.10
N GLY A 147 2.39 11.15 -8.86
CA GLY A 147 3.57 11.80 -9.43
C GLY A 147 4.59 12.29 -8.39
N LEU A 148 4.58 11.71 -7.18
CA LEU A 148 5.44 12.11 -6.06
C LEU A 148 6.80 11.38 -6.10
N TYR A 149 7.87 12.15 -5.96
CA TYR A 149 9.21 11.61 -5.69
C TYR A 149 9.55 11.72 -4.20
N VAL A 150 9.59 10.57 -3.51
CA VAL A 150 10.15 10.47 -2.15
C VAL A 150 11.54 9.82 -2.25
N PRO A 151 12.64 10.52 -1.87
CA PRO A 151 13.99 9.96 -1.99
C PRO A 151 14.17 8.60 -1.30
N ALA A 152 13.53 8.40 -0.14
CA ALA A 152 13.55 7.15 0.60
C ALA A 152 12.88 5.97 -0.15
N ARG A 153 11.96 6.24 -1.10
CA ARG A 153 11.31 5.21 -1.93
C ARG A 153 12.32 4.47 -2.79
N LYS A 154 13.26 5.20 -3.40
CA LYS A 154 14.32 4.60 -4.22
C LYS A 154 15.20 3.65 -3.39
N PHE A 155 15.59 4.10 -2.20
CA PHE A 155 16.39 3.28 -1.28
C PHE A 155 15.63 2.03 -0.81
N LEU A 156 14.34 2.15 -0.49
CA LEU A 156 13.49 1.00 -0.17
C LEU A 156 13.38 0.03 -1.33
N ASN A 157 13.18 0.51 -2.56
CA ASN A 157 13.08 -0.35 -3.74
C ASN A 157 14.36 -1.16 -3.98
N GLU A 158 15.52 -0.53 -3.81
CA GLU A 158 16.81 -1.20 -3.90
C GLU A 158 16.95 -2.26 -2.80
N MET A 159 16.68 -1.91 -1.54
CA MET A 159 16.77 -2.84 -0.40
C MET A 159 15.83 -4.03 -0.52
N THR A 160 14.56 -3.79 -0.81
CA THR A 160 13.56 -4.84 -1.01
C THR A 160 14.01 -5.81 -2.11
N SER A 161 14.61 -5.30 -3.19
CA SER A 161 15.18 -6.16 -4.24
C SER A 161 16.38 -6.99 -3.74
N PHE A 162 17.21 -6.44 -2.86
CA PHE A 162 18.34 -7.15 -2.24
C PHE A 162 17.90 -8.22 -1.23
N ASP A 163 16.95 -7.91 -0.33
CA ASP A 163 16.43 -8.83 0.68
C ASP A 163 15.85 -10.09 0.00
N PHE A 164 15.09 -9.90 -1.08
CA PHE A 164 14.55 -11.02 -1.86
C PHE A 164 15.61 -11.81 -2.61
N ALA A 165 16.67 -11.17 -3.11
CA ALA A 165 17.78 -11.88 -3.74
C ALA A 165 18.54 -12.74 -2.71
N PHE A 166 18.62 -12.29 -1.46
CA PHE A 166 19.28 -12.99 -0.36
C PHE A 166 18.46 -14.19 0.15
N GLU A 167 17.16 -14.02 0.41
CA GLU A 167 16.27 -15.13 0.84
C GLU A 167 16.23 -16.26 -0.20
N LYS A 168 16.14 -15.90 -1.49
CA LYS A 168 16.15 -16.86 -2.60
C LYS A 168 17.51 -17.54 -2.83
N GLY A 169 18.58 -16.98 -2.27
CA GLY A 169 19.92 -17.56 -2.27
C GLY A 169 20.11 -18.59 -1.16
N LEU A 170 19.42 -18.43 -0.02
CA LEU A 170 19.44 -19.38 1.11
C LEU A 170 18.60 -20.64 0.82
N ASP A 171 17.52 -20.50 0.05
CA ASP A 171 16.65 -21.60 -0.42
C ASP A 171 17.31 -22.52 -1.49
N LYS A 172 18.53 -22.20 -1.95
CA LYS A 172 19.27 -22.98 -2.96
C LYS A 172 20.40 -23.83 -2.39
N THR A 173 20.48 -23.96 -1.07
CA THR A 173 21.53 -24.71 -0.36
C THR A 173 21.05 -25.95 0.40
N GLU A 174 19.89 -26.51 0.01
CA GLU A 174 19.46 -27.86 0.42
C GLU A 174 19.40 -28.82 -0.78
#